data_AF-A0A327W3Z1-F1
#
_entry.id   AF-A0A327W3Z1-F1
#
_cell.length_a   1.000
_cell.length_b   1.000
_cell.length_c   1.000
_cell.angle_alpha   90.00
_cell.angle_beta   90.00
_cell.angle_gamma   90.00
#
_symmetry.space_group_name_H-M   'P 1'
#
loop_
_entity.id
_entity.type
_entity.pdbx_description
1 polymer ?
#
loop_
_entity_poly.entity_id
_entity_poly.type
_entity_poly.pdbx_seq_one_letter_code
_entity_poly.pdbx_strand_id
1 'polypeptide(L)'
;MSADNKMDSNTKTITLRGRLILRMFAPHSKSEHMGVYIASDQGEYLIRPAEGNPFADNPLMPMAGKIIAATGTIVDYVFLVTSWKEVANND
;
A
#
# COMPACT_ATOMS: atom_id res chain seq x y z
N MET A 1 -24.36 21.81 -19.24
CA MET A 1 -24.53 21.00 -18.01
C MET A 1 -23.15 20.80 -17.43
N SER A 2 -22.87 21.41 -16.28
CA SER A 2 -21.56 21.37 -15.64
C SER A 2 -21.53 20.21 -14.64
N ALA A 3 -20.81 19.14 -14.98
CA ALA A 3 -20.35 18.18 -13.99
C ALA A 3 -18.97 18.65 -13.53
N ASP A 4 -18.97 19.62 -12.61
CA ASP A 4 -17.81 19.90 -11.76
C ASP A 4 -17.65 18.69 -10.85
N ASN A 5 -16.85 17.72 -11.30
CA ASN A 5 -16.46 16.59 -10.47
C ASN A 5 -15.48 17.16 -9.43
N LYS A 6 -16.03 17.64 -8.32
CA LYS A 6 -15.26 18.03 -7.13
C LYS A 6 -14.45 16.81 -6.69
N MET A 7 -13.20 16.75 -7.15
CA MET A 7 -12.18 15.96 -6.52
C MET A 7 -11.93 16.61 -5.17
N ASP A 8 -12.60 16.08 -4.15
CA ASP A 8 -12.48 16.47 -2.76
C ASP A 8 -10.99 16.56 -2.39
N SER A 9 -10.47 17.77 -2.31
CA SER A 9 -9.04 18.07 -2.25
C SER A 9 -8.47 17.88 -0.82
N ASN A 10 -9.04 16.97 -0.04
CA ASN A 10 -8.63 16.72 1.35
C ASN A 10 -8.08 15.30 1.57
N THR A 11 -7.65 14.63 0.51
CA THR A 11 -6.96 13.34 0.61
C THR A 11 -5.52 13.63 1.06
N LYS A 12 -5.34 13.72 2.38
CA LYS A 12 -4.07 14.11 3.00
C LYS A 12 -3.00 13.05 2.70
N THR A 13 -2.06 13.38 1.82
CA THR A 13 -0.94 12.50 1.50
C THR A 13 -0.05 12.36 2.73
N ILE A 14 0.16 11.13 3.19
CA ILE A 14 1.05 10.79 4.30
C ILE A 14 2.19 9.91 3.79
N THR A 15 3.32 9.99 4.48
CA THR A 15 4.45 9.10 4.24
C THR A 15 4.56 8.14 5.42
N LEU A 16 4.38 6.85 5.16
CA LEU A 16 4.59 5.78 6.11
C LEU A 16 5.92 5.10 5.83
N ARG A 17 6.73 4.96 6.88
CA ARG A 17 7.92 4.12 6.86
C ARG A 17 7.64 2.89 7.69
N GLY A 18 7.79 1.72 7.08
CA GLY A 18 7.43 0.49 7.74
C GLY A 18 8.02 -0.72 7.05
N ARG A 19 7.97 -1.85 7.76
CA ARG A 19 8.32 -3.13 7.19
C ARG A 19 7.14 -3.66 6.39
N LEU A 20 7.39 -4.12 5.17
CA LEU A 20 6.39 -4.83 4.42
C LEU A 20 6.21 -6.23 5.01
N ILE A 21 4.96 -6.64 5.20
CA ILE A 21 4.57 -7.95 5.70
C ILE A 21 3.67 -8.58 4.64
N LEU A 22 4.12 -9.70 4.08
CA LEU A 22 3.25 -10.54 3.25
C LEU A 22 2.34 -11.33 4.18
N ARG A 23 1.03 -11.10 4.09
CA ARG A 23 0.02 -11.91 4.75
C ARG A 23 -0.90 -12.53 3.71
N MET A 24 -1.26 -13.77 3.94
CA MET A 24 -2.20 -14.50 3.10
C MET A 24 -3.62 -13.97 3.39
N PHE A 25 -4.28 -13.40 2.39
CA PHE A 25 -5.65 -12.92 2.52
C PHE A 25 -6.61 -14.00 2.03
N ALA A 26 -7.67 -14.25 2.81
CA ALA A 26 -8.70 -15.27 2.56
C ALA A 26 -8.16 -16.73 2.50
N PRO A 27 -7.80 -17.35 3.64
CA PRO A 27 -7.67 -18.80 3.67
C PRO A 27 -9.02 -19.44 3.27
N HIS A 28 -8.99 -20.47 2.42
CA HIS A 28 -10.15 -21.27 1.96
C HIS A 28 -11.03 -20.75 0.80
N SER A 29 -10.63 -19.72 0.03
CA SER A 29 -11.41 -19.32 -1.16
C SER A 29 -10.56 -19.42 -2.43
N LYS A 30 -11.18 -19.66 -3.61
CA LYS A 30 -10.54 -19.83 -4.95
C LYS A 30 -9.71 -18.62 -5.44
N SER A 31 -9.45 -17.68 -4.55
CA SER A 31 -8.74 -16.42 -4.73
C SER A 31 -7.81 -16.25 -3.53
N GLU A 32 -6.96 -17.26 -3.30
CA GLU A 32 -5.81 -17.16 -2.40
C GLU A 32 -4.89 -16.09 -2.94
N HIS A 33 -5.07 -14.87 -2.43
CA HIS A 33 -4.29 -13.72 -2.85
C HIS A 33 -3.38 -13.30 -1.71
N MET A 34 -2.10 -13.25 -2.03
CA MET A 34 -1.09 -12.66 -1.17
C MET A 34 -1.32 -11.14 -1.07
N GLY A 35 -1.60 -10.66 0.14
CA GLY A 35 -1.73 -9.24 0.45
C GLY A 35 -0.46 -8.71 1.09
N VAL A 36 0.03 -7.56 0.63
CA VAL A 36 1.16 -6.88 1.26
C VAL A 36 0.59 -5.85 2.25
N TYR A 37 1.09 -5.90 3.49
CA TYR A 37 0.79 -4.95 4.55
C TYR A 37 2.04 -4.13 4.86
N ILE A 38 1.88 -2.86 5.24
CA ILE A 38 2.96 -2.05 5.79
C ILE A 38 2.77 -1.97 7.30
N ALA A 39 3.72 -2.52 8.06
CA ALA A 39 3.80 -2.39 9.51
C ALA A 39 4.70 -1.19 9.86
N SER A 40 4.07 -0.10 10.28
CA SER A 40 4.72 1.12 10.76
C SER A 40 4.44 1.31 12.25
N ASP A 41 5.06 2.31 12.87
CA ASP A 41 4.79 2.71 14.26
C ASP A 41 3.31 3.10 14.47
N GLN A 42 2.68 3.62 13.41
CA GLN A 42 1.26 3.97 13.38
C GLN A 42 0.32 2.74 13.41
N GLY A 43 0.84 1.55 13.11
CA GLY A 43 0.05 0.33 12.95
C GLY A 43 0.29 -0.37 11.62
N GLU A 44 -0.54 -1.37 11.34
CA GLU A 44 -0.47 -2.19 10.14
C GLU A 44 -1.58 -1.81 9.15
N TYR A 45 -1.20 -1.40 7.95
CA TYR A 45 -2.14 -0.99 6.91
C TYR A 45 -1.95 -1.84 5.65
N LEU A 46 -3.04 -2.15 4.95
CA LEU A 46 -2.95 -2.87 3.68
C LEU A 46 -2.34 -1.93 2.64
N ILE A 47 -1.10 -2.18 2.21
CA ILE A 47 -0.43 -1.32 1.24
C ILE A 47 -0.77 -1.77 -0.18
N ARG A 48 -1.31 -0.84 -0.96
CA ARG A 48 -1.66 -1.06 -2.37
C ARG A 48 -1.26 0.15 -3.19
N PRO A 49 -0.68 -0.05 -4.39
CA PRO A 49 -0.45 1.07 -5.28
C PRO A 49 -1.79 1.70 -5.69
N ALA A 50 -1.89 3.03 -5.57
CA ALA A 50 -3.06 3.80 -6.01
C ALA A 50 -3.26 3.69 -7.53
N GLU A 51 -2.15 3.61 -8.26
CA GLU A 51 -2.10 3.34 -9.68
C GLU A 51 -1.30 2.05 -9.91
N GLY A 52 -1.97 1.02 -10.41
CA GLY A 52 -1.35 -0.29 -10.66
C GLY A 52 -2.38 -1.32 -11.10
N ASN A 53 -1.96 -2.24 -11.97
CA ASN A 53 -2.85 -3.28 -12.48
C ASN A 53 -3.13 -4.30 -11.36
N PRO A 54 -4.40 -4.55 -10.95
CA PRO A 54 -4.72 -5.51 -9.88
C PRO A 54 -4.36 -6.96 -10.22
N PHE A 55 -4.00 -7.23 -11.48
CA PHE A 55 -3.61 -8.54 -12.02
C PHE A 55 -2.15 -8.61 -12.47
N ALA A 56 -1.37 -7.52 -12.36
CA ALA A 56 0.06 -7.54 -12.66
C ALA A 56 0.87 -7.79 -11.38
N ASP A 57 2.07 -8.37 -11.54
CA ASP A 57 3.03 -8.56 -10.46
C ASP A 57 3.16 -7.30 -9.61
N ASN A 58 2.75 -7.42 -8.35
CA ASN A 58 2.79 -6.30 -7.42
C ASN A 58 4.27 -6.00 -7.11
N PRO A 59 4.81 -4.84 -7.49
CA PRO A 59 6.23 -4.52 -7.27
C PRO A 59 6.62 -4.51 -5.78
N LEU A 60 5.64 -4.48 -4.87
CA LEU A 60 5.81 -4.59 -3.43
C LEU A 60 5.94 -6.04 -2.94
N MET A 61 5.47 -7.05 -3.70
CA MET A 61 5.63 -8.47 -3.33
C MET A 61 7.08 -8.89 -3.12
N PRO A 62 8.03 -8.63 -4.05
CA PRO A 62 9.43 -8.99 -3.84
C PRO A 62 10.10 -8.14 -2.75
N MET A 63 9.53 -6.98 -2.41
CA MET A 63 10.00 -6.12 -1.32
C MET A 63 9.37 -6.51 0.03
N ALA A 64 8.44 -7.46 0.07
CA ALA A 64 7.86 -7.96 1.30
C ALA A 64 8.93 -8.54 2.22
N GLY A 65 8.90 -8.16 3.48
CA GLY A 65 9.94 -8.43 4.46
C GLY A 65 11.00 -7.33 4.59
N LYS A 66 11.10 -6.40 3.63
CA LYS A 66 12.00 -5.24 3.68
C LYS A 66 11.34 -4.01 4.30
N ILE A 67 12.15 -3.05 4.72
CA ILE A 67 11.68 -1.74 5.16
C ILE A 67 11.61 -0.81 3.96
N ILE A 68 10.45 -0.21 3.75
CA ILE A 68 10.24 0.77 2.69
C ILE A 68 9.66 2.06 3.30
N ALA A 69 9.87 3.16 2.60
CA ALA A 69 9.14 4.40 2.81
C ALA A 69 8.18 4.57 1.64
N ALA A 70 6.88 4.59 1.96
CA ALA A 70 5.83 4.74 0.97
C ALA A 70 4.99 5.99 1.28
N THR A 71 4.71 6.75 0.24
CA THR A 71 3.93 7.99 0.29
C THR A 71 2.65 7.77 -0.48
N GLY A 72 1.54 8.15 0.12
CA GLY A 72 0.22 7.82 -0.38
C GLY A 72 -0.86 8.37 0.51
N THR A 73 -2.05 7.81 0.40
CA THR A 73 -3.17 8.19 1.28
C THR A 73 -3.82 6.97 1.89
N ILE A 74 -4.19 7.05 3.16
CA ILE A 74 -4.97 6.01 3.82
C ILE A 74 -6.44 6.25 3.54
N VAL A 75 -7.12 5.20 3.04
CA VAL A 75 -8.57 5.13 2.91
C VAL A 75 -9.04 3.95 3.77
N ASP A 76 -9.66 4.26 4.91
CA ASP A 76 -10.13 3.29 5.92
C ASP A 76 -8.99 2.46 6.56
N TYR A 77 -8.64 1.30 5.99
CA TYR A 77 -7.48 0.47 6.38
C TYR A 77 -6.51 0.20 5.22
N VAL A 78 -6.80 0.77 4.04
CA VAL A 78 -6.04 0.58 2.81
C VAL A 78 -5.16 1.81 2.59
N PHE A 79 -3.85 1.60 2.59
CA PHE A 79 -2.88 2.61 2.24
C PHE A 79 -2.61 2.59 0.74
N LEU A 80 -3.23 3.53 0.03
CA LEU A 80 -3.09 3.75 -1.40
C LEU A 80 -1.81 4.54 -1.67
N VAL A 81 -0.74 3.84 -2.04
CA VAL A 81 0.58 4.43 -2.28
C VAL A 81 0.73 4.89 -3.71
N THR A 82 1.12 6.15 -3.88
CA THR A 82 1.47 6.70 -5.19
C THR A 82 2.95 6.55 -5.47
N SER A 83 3.79 6.50 -4.44
CA SER A 83 5.22 6.27 -4.58
C SER A 83 5.77 5.50 -3.39
N TRP A 84 6.77 4.64 -3.62
CA TRP A 84 7.49 3.95 -2.57
C TRP A 84 8.95 3.79 -2.94
N LYS A 85 9.80 3.72 -1.93
CA LYS A 85 11.23 3.45 -2.06
C LYS A 85 11.71 2.50 -0.98
N GLU A 86 12.58 1.58 -1.36
CA GLU A 86 13.29 0.74 -0.41
C GLU A 86 14.20 1.63 0.46
N VAL A 87 14.08 1.48 1.78
CA VAL A 87 15.00 2.11 2.73
C VAL A 87 15.89 0.99 3.22
N ALA A 88 16.96 0.73 2.45
CA ALA A 88 17.98 -0.23 2.86
C ALA A 88 18.59 0.26 4.19
N ASN A 89 18.42 -0.53 5.25
CA ASN A 89 19.22 -0.35 6.45
C ASN A 89 20.62 -0.84 6.09
N ASN A 90 21.48 0.09 5.66
CA ASN A 90 22.89 -0.18 5.50
C ASN A 90 23.50 -0.03 6.91
N ASP A 91 23.74 -1.15 7.58
CA ASP A 91 24.65 -1.27 8.73
C ASP A 91 26.07 -1.52 8.21
#